data_AF-A0A9E3RS44-F1
#
_entry.id   AF-A0A9E3RS44-F1
#
_cell.length_a   1.000
_cell.length_b   1.000
_cell.length_c   1.000
_cell.angle_alpha   90.00
_cell.angle_beta   90.00
_cell.angle_gamma   90.00
#
_symmetry.space_group_name_H-M   'P 1'
#
loop_
_entity.id
_entity.type
_entity.pdbx_description
1 polymer ?
#
loop_
_entity_poly.entity_id
_entity_poly.type
_entity_poly.pdbx_seq_one_letter_code
_entity_poly.pdbx_strand_id
1 'polypeptide(L)'
;MHDIRRFGRAMAAGSLAAGIVATLLALLVSPAAAKGTALGSAGAGFGLYLMARSASRFASTPPARLTSVIYRGTVGRMGIYALVFVSAYTFDRSTYHGILGAVAGLFLNYVVMIVVGYLTLRGKPSGQTTVR
;
A
#
# COMPACT_ATOMS: atom_id res chain seq x y z
N MET A 1 3.07 -15.82 -15.03
CA MET A 1 2.58 -15.98 -13.62
C MET A 1 3.69 -15.97 -12.56
N HIS A 2 4.90 -16.46 -12.84
CA HIS A 2 5.99 -16.51 -11.86
C HIS A 2 6.45 -15.12 -11.36
N ASP A 3 6.50 -14.12 -12.27
CA ASP A 3 6.92 -12.75 -11.95
C ASP A 3 5.96 -12.01 -11.03
N ILE A 4 4.65 -12.20 -11.21
CA ILE A 4 3.62 -11.55 -10.37
C ILE A 4 3.70 -12.05 -8.92
N ARG A 5 3.94 -13.35 -8.72
CA ARG A 5 4.12 -13.93 -7.38
C ARG A 5 5.43 -13.50 -6.71
N ARG A 6 6.49 -13.26 -7.47
CA ARG A 6 7.75 -12.70 -6.95
C ARG A 6 7.58 -11.22 -6.58
N PHE A 7 6.98 -10.43 -7.47
CA PHE A 7 6.66 -9.03 -7.23
C PHE A 7 5.79 -8.85 -5.98
N GLY A 8 4.71 -9.61 -5.85
CA GLY A 8 3.83 -9.54 -4.69
C GLY A 8 4.53 -9.85 -3.37
N ARG A 9 5.41 -10.87 -3.34
CA ARG A 9 6.21 -11.20 -2.15
C ARG A 9 7.24 -10.12 -1.83
N ALA A 10 7.94 -9.61 -2.83
CA ALA A 10 8.92 -8.54 -2.65
C ALA A 10 8.25 -7.24 -2.16
N MET A 11 7.09 -6.89 -2.70
CA MET A 11 6.32 -5.73 -2.28
C MET A 11 5.82 -5.90 -0.83
N ALA A 12 5.29 -7.07 -0.47
CA ALA A 12 4.83 -7.34 0.90
C ALA A 12 6.00 -7.28 1.91
N ALA A 13 7.13 -7.93 1.60
CA ALA A 13 8.32 -7.91 2.45
C ALA A 13 8.91 -6.50 2.58
N GLY A 14 9.03 -5.76 1.46
CA GLY A 14 9.50 -4.39 1.45
C GLY A 14 8.58 -3.45 2.22
N SER A 15 7.27 -3.62 2.11
CA SER A 15 6.28 -2.80 2.83
C SER A 15 6.33 -3.04 4.34
N LEU A 16 6.49 -4.29 4.76
CA LEU A 16 6.67 -4.63 6.17
C LEU A 16 7.97 -4.05 6.73
N ALA A 17 9.09 -4.26 6.03
CA ALA A 17 10.38 -3.75 6.47
C ALA A 17 10.40 -2.22 6.54
N ALA A 18 9.92 -1.55 5.49
CA ALA A 18 9.81 -0.10 5.45
C ALA A 18 8.88 0.42 6.56
N GLY A 19 7.72 -0.22 6.75
CA GLY A 19 6.76 0.15 7.81
C GLY A 19 7.34 0.05 9.21
N ILE A 20 8.11 -1.01 9.50
CA ILE A 20 8.83 -1.17 10.77
C ILE A 20 9.84 -0.03 10.95
N VAL A 21 10.70 0.19 9.96
CA VAL A 21 11.72 1.25 10.01
C VAL A 21 11.09 2.62 10.19
N ALA A 22 10.05 2.95 9.42
CA ALA A 22 9.34 4.22 9.52
C ALA A 22 8.68 4.40 10.89
N THR A 23 8.11 3.33 11.46
CA THR A 23 7.53 3.35 12.81
C THR A 23 8.59 3.62 13.88
N LEU A 24 9.76 2.97 13.77
CA LEU A 24 10.87 3.19 14.69
C LEU A 24 11.42 4.63 14.58
N LEU A 25 11.55 5.15 13.37
CA LEU A 25 11.97 6.55 13.16
C LEU A 25 10.93 7.54 13.71
N ALA A 26 9.64 7.23 13.59
CA ALA A 26 8.57 8.07 14.12
C ALA A 26 8.55 8.13 15.66
N LEU A 27 9.11 7.12 16.36
CA LEU A 27 9.29 7.17 17.82
C LEU A 27 10.24 8.29 18.27
N LEU A 28 11.16 8.71 17.40
CA LEU A 28 12.06 9.84 17.68
C LEU A 28 11.33 11.19 17.69
N VAL A 29 10.15 11.25 17.06
CA VAL A 29 9.31 12.46 17.00
C VAL A 29 8.27 12.42 18.11
N SER A 30 7.42 11.39 18.13
CA SER A 30 6.46 11.18 19.22
C SER A 30 5.86 9.76 19.22
N PRO A 31 5.42 9.25 20.38
CA PRO A 31 4.70 7.97 20.45
C PRO A 31 3.41 7.97 19.62
N ALA A 32 2.75 9.13 19.50
CA ALA A 32 1.54 9.27 18.67
C ALA A 32 1.86 9.12 17.18
N ALA A 33 2.95 9.73 16.70
CA ALA A 33 3.41 9.57 15.31
C ALA A 33 3.75 8.12 14.99
N ALA A 34 4.40 7.40 15.91
CA ALA A 34 4.72 5.98 15.73
C ALA A 34 3.46 5.11 15.61
N LYS A 35 2.49 5.28 16.53
CA LYS A 35 1.19 4.58 16.46
C LYS A 35 0.45 4.88 15.16
N GLY A 36 0.44 6.15 14.76
CA GLY A 36 -0.10 6.60 13.48
C GLY A 36 0.58 5.90 12.30
N THR A 37 1.91 5.88 12.26
CA THR A 37 2.71 5.28 11.19
C THR A 37 2.48 3.78 11.07
N ALA A 38 2.44 3.08 12.20
CA ALA A 38 2.14 1.65 12.25
C ALA A 38 0.74 1.37 11.68
N LEU A 39 -0.26 2.14 12.14
CA LEU A 39 -1.64 2.00 11.68
C LEU A 39 -1.79 2.33 10.18
N GLY A 40 -1.14 3.39 9.72
CA GLY A 40 -1.11 3.79 8.30
C GLY A 40 -0.48 2.72 7.42
N SER A 41 0.67 2.18 7.83
CA SER A 41 1.37 1.12 7.09
C SER A 41 0.52 -0.16 7.00
N ALA A 42 -0.11 -0.55 8.12
CA ALA A 42 -1.03 -1.70 8.15
C ALA A 42 -2.27 -1.47 7.27
N GLY A 43 -2.88 -0.29 7.34
CA GLY A 43 -4.03 0.10 6.52
C GLY A 43 -3.74 0.12 5.03
N ALA A 44 -2.58 0.65 4.62
CA ALA A 44 -2.15 0.59 3.22
C ALA A 44 -1.86 -0.83 2.77
N GLY A 45 -1.22 -1.65 3.61
CA GLY A 45 -0.98 -3.07 3.30
C GLY A 45 -2.28 -3.84 3.08
N PHE A 46 -3.27 -3.60 3.94
CA PHE A 46 -4.60 -4.19 3.80
C PHE A 46 -5.34 -3.68 2.54
N GLY A 47 -5.26 -2.38 2.26
CA GLY A 47 -5.80 -1.79 1.04
C GLY A 47 -5.20 -2.39 -0.24
N LEU A 48 -3.88 -2.59 -0.26
CA LEU A 48 -3.16 -3.28 -1.34
C LEU A 48 -3.59 -4.75 -1.47
N TYR A 49 -3.76 -5.46 -0.37
CA TYR A 49 -4.25 -6.83 -0.37
C TYR A 49 -5.65 -6.94 -1.00
N LEU A 50 -6.58 -6.05 -0.63
CA LEU A 50 -7.91 -6.02 -1.25
C LEU A 50 -7.86 -5.66 -2.73
N MET A 51 -6.98 -4.74 -3.11
CA MET A 51 -6.78 -4.38 -4.52
C MET A 51 -6.23 -5.57 -5.32
N ALA A 52 -5.23 -6.29 -4.79
CA ALA A 52 -4.68 -7.48 -5.42
C ALA A 52 -5.73 -8.60 -5.55
N ARG A 53 -6.57 -8.81 -4.53
CA ARG A 53 -7.69 -9.76 -4.56
C ARG A 53 -8.79 -9.34 -5.56
N SER A 54 -8.95 -8.04 -5.80
CA SER A 54 -9.89 -7.52 -6.79
C SER A 54 -9.31 -7.58 -8.21
N ALA A 55 -7.99 -7.43 -8.35
CA ALA A 55 -7.30 -7.51 -9.63
C ALA A 55 -7.46 -8.88 -10.32
N SER A 56 -7.48 -9.97 -9.54
CA SER A 56 -7.78 -11.29 -10.10
C SER A 56 -9.21 -11.41 -10.64
N ARG A 57 -10.15 -10.62 -10.13
CA ARG A 57 -11.53 -10.57 -10.65
C ARG A 57 -11.64 -9.73 -11.91
N PHE A 58 -10.79 -8.71 -12.09
CA PHE A 58 -10.78 -7.89 -13.31
C PHE A 58 -10.43 -8.72 -14.55
N ALA A 59 -9.51 -9.68 -14.42
CA ALA A 59 -9.09 -10.55 -15.53
C ALA A 59 -10.23 -11.41 -16.11
N SER A 60 -11.31 -11.63 -15.35
CA SER A 60 -12.46 -12.45 -15.75
C SER A 60 -13.77 -11.65 -15.87
N THR A 61 -13.73 -10.33 -15.73
CA THR A 61 -14.95 -9.49 -15.73
C THR A 61 -15.20 -8.90 -17.13
N PRO A 62 -16.42 -8.99 -17.68
CA PRO A 62 -16.76 -8.35 -18.95
C PRO A 62 -16.54 -6.83 -18.92
N PRO A 63 -16.10 -6.19 -20.02
CA PRO A 63 -15.79 -4.76 -20.06
C PRO A 63 -16.92 -3.87 -19.53
N ALA A 64 -18.17 -4.23 -19.82
CA ALA A 64 -19.37 -3.50 -19.39
C ALA A 64 -19.54 -3.42 -17.85
N ARG A 65 -18.92 -4.34 -17.08
CA ARG A 65 -19.01 -4.37 -15.61
C ARG A 65 -17.71 -3.92 -14.92
N LEU A 66 -16.63 -3.73 -15.69
CA LEU A 66 -15.30 -3.45 -15.17
C LEU A 66 -15.27 -2.17 -14.32
N THR A 67 -15.91 -1.10 -14.80
CA THR A 67 -16.01 0.20 -14.11
C THR A 67 -16.64 0.06 -12.72
N SER A 68 -17.73 -0.71 -12.59
CA SER A 68 -18.41 -0.94 -11.31
C SER A 68 -17.52 -1.67 -10.30
N VAL A 69 -16.77 -2.68 -10.77
CA VAL A 69 -15.84 -3.42 -9.90
C VAL A 69 -14.68 -2.54 -9.45
N ILE A 70 -14.17 -1.67 -10.34
CA ILE A 70 -13.12 -0.69 -10.00
C ILE A 70 -13.64 0.28 -8.93
N TYR A 71 -14.82 0.87 -9.12
CA TYR A 71 -15.40 1.78 -8.14
C TYR A 71 -15.60 1.15 -6.77
N ARG A 72 -16.13 -0.08 -6.70
CA ARG A 72 -16.28 -0.81 -5.42
C ARG A 72 -14.94 -1.04 -4.72
N GLY A 73 -13.90 -1.39 -5.48
CA GLY A 73 -12.54 -1.52 -4.94
C GLY A 73 -12.00 -0.19 -4.39
N THR A 74 -12.20 0.90 -5.12
CA THR A 74 -11.79 2.25 -4.69
C THR A 74 -12.53 2.70 -3.43
N VAL A 75 -13.87 2.52 -3.39
CA VAL A 75 -14.69 2.88 -2.22
C VAL A 75 -14.25 2.08 -0.99
N GLY A 76 -14.03 0.77 -1.14
CA GLY A 76 -13.52 -0.07 -0.04
C GLY A 76 -12.17 0.43 0.50
N ARG A 77 -11.25 0.80 -0.41
CA ARG A 77 -9.95 1.35 -0.03
C ARG A 77 -10.07 2.70 0.68
N MET A 78 -10.93 3.60 0.18
CA MET A 78 -11.18 4.90 0.83
C MET A 78 -11.81 4.73 2.21
N GLY A 79 -12.70 3.74 2.38
CA GLY A 79 -13.25 3.38 3.70
C GLY A 79 -12.17 2.96 4.70
N ILE A 80 -11.19 2.14 4.27
CA ILE A 80 -10.05 1.77 5.12
C ILE A 80 -9.22 3.00 5.49
N TYR A 81 -8.93 3.87 4.53
CA TYR A 81 -8.15 5.08 4.80
C TYR A 81 -8.88 6.01 5.76
N ALA A 82 -10.19 6.19 5.60
CA ALA A 82 -11.01 6.95 6.53
C ALA A 82 -10.95 6.35 7.95
N LEU A 83 -11.07 5.02 8.09
CA LEU A 83 -10.95 4.35 9.39
C LEU A 83 -9.57 4.55 10.03
N VAL A 84 -8.50 4.48 9.22
CA VAL A 84 -7.13 4.76 9.67
C VAL A 84 -7.02 6.20 10.17
N PHE A 85 -7.54 7.19 9.44
CA PHE A 85 -7.48 8.58 9.86
C PHE A 85 -8.30 8.88 11.10
N VAL A 86 -9.52 8.34 11.20
CA VAL A 86 -10.37 8.49 12.38
C VAL A 86 -9.69 7.88 13.61
N SER A 87 -9.09 6.71 13.47
CA SER A 87 -8.36 6.05 14.56
C SER A 87 -7.06 6.79 14.91
N ALA A 88 -6.32 7.30 13.92
CA ALA A 88 -5.11 8.07 14.15
C ALA A 88 -5.40 9.40 14.87
N TYR A 89 -6.55 10.02 14.59
CA TYR A 89 -7.02 11.22 15.28
C TYR A 89 -7.30 10.98 16.76
N THR A 90 -7.65 9.76 17.18
CA THR A 90 -7.86 9.48 18.61
C THR A 90 -6.56 9.36 19.40
N PHE A 91 -5.41 9.18 18.74
CA PHE A 91 -4.11 9.08 19.41
C PHE A 91 -3.57 10.42 19.90
N ASP A 92 -3.83 11.49 19.15
CA ASP A 92 -3.46 12.85 19.54
C ASP A 92 -4.29 13.87 18.74
N ARG A 93 -5.21 14.54 19.44
CA ARG A 93 -6.12 15.53 18.85
C ARG A 93 -5.55 16.94 18.82
N SER A 94 -4.52 17.25 19.62
CA SER A 94 -4.02 18.62 19.77
C SER A 94 -2.87 18.91 18.81
N THR A 95 -1.98 17.94 18.61
CA THR A 95 -0.77 18.14 17.80
C THR A 95 -0.83 17.45 16.44
N TYR A 96 -1.82 16.59 16.21
CA TYR A 96 -2.04 15.86 14.96
C TYR A 96 -0.89 14.94 14.51
N HIS A 97 0.10 14.67 15.38
CA HIS A 97 1.21 13.75 15.06
C HIS A 97 0.73 12.36 14.65
N GLY A 98 -0.35 11.86 15.28
CA GLY A 98 -0.95 10.58 14.91
C GLY A 98 -1.43 10.55 13.45
N ILE A 99 -2.11 11.62 13.00
CA ILE A 99 -2.57 11.73 11.60
C ILE A 99 -1.38 11.84 10.65
N LEU A 100 -0.38 12.69 10.97
CA LEU A 100 0.81 12.84 10.12
C LEU A 100 1.56 11.50 9.96
N GLY A 101 1.72 10.76 11.06
CA GLY A 101 2.27 9.40 11.01
C GLY A 101 1.43 8.47 10.13
N ALA A 102 0.11 8.49 10.27
CA ALA A 102 -0.79 7.68 9.45
C ALA A 102 -0.70 8.01 7.96
N VAL A 103 -0.61 9.30 7.59
CA VAL A 103 -0.35 9.73 6.21
C VAL A 103 0.98 9.14 5.73
N ALA A 104 2.06 9.32 6.49
CA ALA A 104 3.38 8.82 6.12
C ALA A 104 3.37 7.30 5.89
N GLY A 105 2.79 6.53 6.81
CA GLY A 105 2.67 5.08 6.69
C GLY A 105 1.81 4.64 5.49
N LEU A 106 0.74 5.36 5.19
CA LEU A 106 -0.10 5.08 4.01
C LEU A 106 0.68 5.30 2.70
N PHE A 107 1.44 6.40 2.61
CA PHE A 107 2.21 6.75 1.42
C PHE A 107 3.45 5.88 1.22
N LEU A 108 4.04 5.38 2.31
CA LEU A 108 5.24 4.56 2.26
C LEU A 108 5.09 3.33 1.37
N ASN A 109 3.94 2.66 1.40
CA ASN A 109 3.69 1.48 0.57
C ASN A 109 3.62 1.82 -0.92
N TYR A 110 3.22 3.04 -1.30
CA TYR A 110 3.29 3.49 -2.69
C TYR A 110 4.75 3.66 -3.13
N VAL A 111 5.60 4.22 -2.27
CA VAL A 111 7.05 4.35 -2.55
C VAL A 111 7.67 2.96 -2.73
N VAL A 112 7.39 2.03 -1.82
CA VAL A 112 7.87 0.64 -1.93
C VAL A 112 7.40 0.00 -3.23
N MET A 113 6.13 0.16 -3.59
CA MET A 113 5.59 -0.39 -4.83
C MET A 113 6.31 0.16 -6.07
N ILE A 114 6.58 1.47 -6.12
CA ILE A 114 7.31 2.11 -7.22
C ILE A 114 8.74 1.57 -7.30
N VAL A 115 9.45 1.51 -6.17
CA VAL A 115 10.84 1.03 -6.11
C VAL A 115 10.94 -0.44 -6.52
N VAL A 116 10.10 -1.31 -5.95
CA VAL A 116 10.07 -2.74 -6.31
C VAL A 116 9.68 -2.91 -7.77
N GLY A 117 8.75 -2.11 -8.29
CA GLY A 117 8.36 -2.10 -9.71
C GLY A 117 9.52 -1.75 -10.61
N TYR A 118 10.25 -0.68 -10.29
CA TYR A 118 11.41 -0.23 -11.02
C TYR A 118 12.54 -1.28 -11.04
N LEU A 119 12.87 -1.85 -9.88
CA LEU A 119 13.91 -2.89 -9.78
C LEU A 119 13.52 -4.16 -10.55
N THR A 120 12.24 -4.53 -10.54
CA THR A 120 11.74 -5.69 -11.29
C THR A 120 11.81 -5.46 -12.81
N LEU A 121 11.57 -4.24 -13.28
CA LEU A 121 11.67 -3.88 -14.71
C LEU A 121 13.12 -3.80 -15.19
N ARG A 122 14.04 -3.24 -14.38
CA ARG A 122 15.48 -3.18 -14.69
C ARG A 122 16.18 -4.54 -14.69
N GLY A 123 15.69 -5.50 -13.91
CA GLY A 123 16.24 -6.86 -13.86
C GLY A 123 15.94 -7.72 -15.10
N LYS A 124 15.14 -7.23 -16.05
CA LYS A 124 14.91 -7.91 -17.33
C LYS A 124 16.02 -7.53 -18.31
N PRO A 125 16.85 -8.48 -18.79
CA PRO A 125 17.81 -8.19 -19.84
C PRO A 125 17.06 -7.71 -21.09
N SER A 126 17.56 -6.63 -21.69
CA SER A 126 16.98 -5.82 -22.77
C SER A 126 16.81 -6.55 -24.13
N GLY A 127 16.59 -7.87 -24.14
CA GLY A 127 16.63 -8.72 -25.34
C GLY A 127 15.40 -9.59 -25.60
N GLN A 128 14.32 -9.48 -24.83
CA GLN A 128 13.07 -10.23 -25.09
C GLN A 128 11.88 -9.28 -25.32
N THR A 129 12.01 -8.45 -26.36
CA THR A 129 10.86 -7.88 -27.07
C THR A 129 10.62 -8.74 -28.31
N THR A 130 10.37 -10.04 -28.15
CA THR A 130 9.76 -10.82 -29.23
C THR A 130 8.29 -10.46 -29.28
N VAL A 131 7.98 -9.53 -30.17
CA VAL A 131 6.67 -9.42 -30.82
C VAL A 131 6.31 -10.83 -31.34
N ARG A 132 5.28 -11.43 -30.76
CA ARG A 132 4.46 -12.46 -31.40
C ARG A 132 3.03 -12.27 -30.96
#